data_AF-A0A543PDT6-F1
#
_entry.id   AF-A0A543PDT6-F1
#
_cell.length_a   1.000
_cell.length_b   1.000
_cell.length_c   1.000
_cell.angle_alpha   90.00
_cell.angle_beta   90.00
_cell.angle_gamma   90.00
#
_symmetry.space_group_name_H-M   'P 1'
#
loop_
_entity.id
_entity.type
_entity.pdbx_description
1 polymer ?
#
loop_
_entity_poly.entity_id
_entity_poly.type
_entity_poly.pdbx_seq_one_letter_code
_entity_poly.pdbx_strand_id
1 'polypeptide(L)'
;MDEATVSREPSSDRNAQHRHWGRPDPVGDILAIAWSPTAAEPREIRVRPEVYHSILAELDAAERALVEERGMLGSPIAIPLLVDAELPLLPGFEIVRARPHAAAA
;
A
#
# COMPACT_ATOMS: atom_id res chain seq x y z
N MET A 1 -26.27 -12.64 46.59
CA MET A 1 -26.94 -11.37 46.27
C MET A 1 -26.09 -10.31 46.93
N ASP A 2 -25.24 -9.54 46.26
CA ASP A 2 -25.20 -9.11 44.85
C ASP A 2 -23.75 -8.80 44.46
N GLU A 3 -23.28 -9.28 43.31
CA GLU A 3 -22.06 -8.78 42.66
C GLU A 3 -22.51 -7.83 41.55
N ALA A 4 -22.37 -6.53 41.80
CA ALA A 4 -22.72 -5.49 40.84
C ALA A 4 -21.71 -5.50 39.68
N THR A 5 -22.19 -5.96 38.52
CA THR A 5 -21.59 -5.75 37.20
C THR A 5 -21.24 -4.28 37.00
N VAL A 6 -19.95 -3.95 37.06
CA VAL A 6 -19.44 -2.67 36.56
C VAL A 6 -19.43 -2.74 35.04
N SER A 7 -20.52 -2.26 34.44
CA SER A 7 -20.60 -1.98 33.01
C SER A 7 -19.52 -0.96 32.67
N ARG A 8 -18.43 -1.43 32.06
CA ARG A 8 -17.40 -0.56 31.48
C ARG A 8 -18.01 0.11 30.24
N GLU A 9 -18.51 1.33 30.42
CA GLU A 9 -18.97 2.14 29.29
C GLU A 9 -17.84 2.27 28.26
N PRO A 10 -18.14 2.16 26.95
CA PRO A 10 -17.14 2.40 25.92
C PRO A 10 -16.81 3.90 25.95
N SER A 11 -15.69 4.25 26.60
CA SER A 11 -15.22 5.62 26.67
C SER A 11 -15.04 6.19 25.26
N SER A 12 -15.76 7.27 25.01
CA SER A 12 -15.68 8.14 23.83
C SER A 12 -14.26 8.67 23.54
N ASP A 13 -13.31 8.52 24.47
CA ASP A 13 -11.92 8.96 24.32
C ASP A 13 -11.15 8.20 23.23
N ARG A 14 -11.48 6.93 22.95
CA ARG A 14 -10.81 6.18 21.86
C ARG A 14 -11.08 6.80 20.49
N ASN A 15 -12.28 7.32 20.26
CA ASN A 15 -12.60 8.00 18.99
C ASN A 15 -11.85 9.33 18.83
N ALA A 16 -11.58 10.04 19.93
CA ALA A 16 -10.80 11.28 19.90
C ALA A 16 -9.31 11.04 19.66
N GLN A 17 -8.76 9.93 20.19
CA GLN A 17 -7.34 9.58 20.07
C GLN A 17 -6.89 9.26 18.65
N HIS A 18 -7.79 8.93 17.72
CA HIS A 18 -7.39 8.56 16.35
C HIS A 18 -7.40 9.75 15.37
N ARG A 19 -7.87 10.94 15.78
CA ARG A 19 -7.96 12.11 14.89
C ARG A 19 -6.63 12.73 14.47
N HIS A 20 -5.52 12.41 15.15
CA HIS A 20 -4.19 12.88 14.76
C HIS A 20 -3.52 12.00 13.72
N TRP A 21 -4.05 10.79 13.50
CA TRP A 21 -3.59 9.91 12.42
C TRP A 21 -4.42 10.23 11.17
N GLY A 22 -3.73 10.51 10.06
CA GLY A 22 -4.38 10.62 8.76
C GLY A 22 -5.07 9.31 8.37
N ARG A 23 -5.93 9.36 7.35
CA ARG A 23 -6.46 8.15 6.73
C ARG A 23 -5.28 7.30 6.21
N PRO A 24 -5.27 5.97 6.42
CA PRO A 24 -4.27 5.11 5.80
C PRO A 24 -4.23 5.31 4.29
N ASP A 25 -3.03 5.44 3.73
CA ASP A 25 -2.79 5.61 2.29
C ASP A 25 -1.91 4.47 1.79
N PRO A 26 -2.49 3.28 1.51
CA PRO A 26 -1.71 2.12 1.10
C PRO A 26 -1.01 2.33 -0.24
N VAL A 27 -1.56 3.16 -1.14
CA VAL A 27 -0.94 3.47 -2.43
C VAL A 27 0.30 4.33 -2.20
N GLY A 28 0.17 5.39 -1.40
CA GLY A 28 1.28 6.24 -0.99
C GLY A 28 2.38 5.46 -0.28
N ASP A 29 2.03 4.57 0.64
CA ASP A 29 2.98 3.72 1.37
C ASP A 29 3.78 2.80 0.42
N ILE A 30 3.10 2.13 -0.52
CA ILE A 30 3.75 1.27 -1.51
C ILE A 30 4.71 2.08 -2.40
N LEU A 31 4.27 3.24 -2.90
CA LEU A 31 5.10 4.11 -3.73
C LEU A 31 6.29 4.70 -2.96
N ALA A 32 6.11 5.05 -1.69
CA ALA A 32 7.19 5.51 -0.82
C ALA A 32 8.27 4.43 -0.62
N ILE A 33 7.86 3.16 -0.44
CA ILE A 33 8.78 2.03 -0.38
C ILE A 33 9.48 1.83 -1.73
N ALA A 34 8.74 1.92 -2.84
CA ALA A 34 9.29 1.72 -4.18
C ALA A 34 10.40 2.74 -4.49
N TRP A 35 10.22 4.00 -4.10
CA TRP A 35 11.15 5.10 -4.35
C TRP A 35 12.12 5.43 -3.20
N SER A 36 12.40 4.46 -2.32
CA SER A 36 13.40 4.62 -1.27
C SER A 36 14.75 5.09 -1.85
N PRO A 37 15.34 6.21 -1.35
CA PRO A 37 16.56 6.79 -1.90
C PRO A 37 17.79 5.88 -1.87
N THR A 38 17.80 4.89 -0.98
CA THR A 38 18.92 3.97 -0.79
C THR A 38 18.75 2.66 -1.56
N ALA A 39 17.62 2.48 -2.25
CA ALA A 39 17.31 1.27 -2.99
C ALA A 39 17.57 1.45 -4.48
N ALA A 40 17.84 0.33 -5.19
CA ALA A 40 17.94 0.35 -6.64
C ALA A 40 16.59 0.71 -7.28
N GLU A 41 16.64 1.23 -8.51
CA GLU A 41 15.46 1.70 -9.25
C GLU A 41 14.38 0.59 -9.34
N PRO A 42 13.11 0.91 -9.01
CA PRO A 42 12.02 -0.04 -9.14
C PRO A 42 11.76 -0.35 -10.62
N ARG A 43 11.56 -1.63 -10.93
CA ARG A 43 11.21 -2.09 -12.28
C ARG A 43 9.73 -2.40 -12.41
N GLU A 44 9.14 -2.98 -11.37
CA GLU A 44 7.72 -3.32 -11.30
C GLU A 44 7.30 -3.51 -9.84
N ILE A 45 6.01 -3.36 -9.61
CA ILE A 45 5.33 -3.68 -8.36
C ILE A 45 4.46 -4.89 -8.64
N ARG A 46 4.64 -5.96 -7.87
CA ARG A 46 3.75 -7.12 -7.90
C ARG A 46 2.82 -7.06 -6.70
N VAL A 47 1.54 -7.33 -6.92
CA VAL A 47 0.52 -7.30 -5.87
C VAL A 47 -0.38 -8.52 -5.98
N ARG A 48 -0.84 -9.01 -4.84
CA ARG A 48 -1.93 -9.98 -4.82
C ARG A 48 -3.23 -9.37 -5.39
N PRO A 49 -4.16 -10.19 -5.91
CA PRO A 49 -5.45 -9.70 -6.39
C PRO A 49 -6.21 -8.84 -5.38
N GLU A 50 -6.18 -9.20 -4.10
CA GLU A 50 -6.89 -8.48 -3.03
C GLU A 50 -6.28 -7.08 -2.81
N VAL A 51 -4.95 -6.97 -2.90
CA VAL A 51 -4.23 -5.70 -2.81
C VAL A 51 -4.48 -4.86 -4.05
N TYR A 52 -4.50 -5.45 -5.25
CA TYR A 52 -4.86 -4.75 -6.49
C TYR A 52 -6.25 -4.10 -6.41
N HIS A 53 -7.26 -4.84 -5.93
CA HIS A 53 -8.60 -4.30 -5.73
C HIS A 53 -8.62 -3.18 -4.68
N SER A 54 -7.81 -3.30 -3.64
CA SER A 54 -7.67 -2.26 -2.61
C SER A 54 -7.04 -1.00 -3.20
N ILE A 55 -5.99 -1.14 -4.02
CA ILE A 55 -5.39 -0.03 -4.77
C ILE A 55 -6.44 0.67 -5.64
N LEU A 56 -7.18 -0.06 -6.47
CA LEU A 56 -8.19 0.55 -7.36
C LEU A 56 -9.31 1.28 -6.61
N ALA A 57 -9.60 0.88 -5.37
CA ALA A 57 -10.59 1.53 -4.51
C ALA A 57 -10.08 2.84 -3.88
N GLU A 58 -8.76 3.03 -3.81
CA GLU A 58 -8.10 4.20 -3.22
C GLU A 58 -7.80 5.30 -4.23
N LEU A 59 -7.71 4.96 -5.52
CA LEU A 59 -7.38 5.88 -6.60
C LEU A 59 -8.56 6.75 -7.04
N ASP A 60 -8.24 7.96 -7.52
CA ASP A 60 -9.23 8.75 -8.25
C ASP A 60 -9.52 8.15 -9.65
N ALA A 61 -10.52 8.69 -10.35
CA ALA A 61 -10.95 8.14 -11.63
C ALA A 61 -9.86 8.18 -12.72
N ALA A 62 -8.98 9.19 -12.73
CA ALA A 62 -7.94 9.33 -13.73
C ALA A 62 -6.76 8.38 -13.43
N GLU A 63 -6.35 8.29 -12.17
CA GLU A 63 -5.32 7.36 -11.72
C GLU A 63 -5.76 5.91 -11.89
N ARG A 64 -7.02 5.62 -11.56
CA ARG A 64 -7.61 4.30 -11.77
C ARG A 64 -7.60 3.90 -13.24
N ALA A 65 -7.97 4.80 -14.15
CA ALA A 65 -7.92 4.55 -15.59
C ALA A 65 -6.48 4.25 -16.05
N LEU A 66 -5.49 4.96 -15.51
CA LEU A 66 -4.07 4.68 -15.80
C LEU A 66 -3.68 3.25 -15.40
N VAL A 67 -4.11 2.78 -14.23
CA VAL A 67 -3.84 1.42 -13.76
C VAL A 67 -4.59 0.39 -14.60
N GLU A 68 -5.88 0.58 -14.86
CA GLU A 68 -6.71 -0.39 -15.59
C GLU A 68 -6.31 -0.50 -17.08
N GLU A 69 -5.98 0.61 -17.73
CA GLU A 69 -5.66 0.63 -19.17
C GLU A 69 -4.19 0.33 -19.45
N ARG A 70 -3.28 0.82 -18.60
CA ARG A 70 -1.83 0.76 -18.85
C ARG A 70 -1.07 -0.14 -17.89
N GLY A 71 -1.70 -0.59 -16.81
CA GLY A 71 -1.02 -1.35 -15.77
C GLY A 71 0.08 -0.54 -15.09
N MET A 72 -0.11 0.77 -14.90
CA MET A 72 0.90 1.68 -14.37
C MET A 72 0.39 2.40 -13.13
N LEU A 73 1.19 2.39 -12.05
CA LEU A 73 0.85 3.03 -10.78
C LEU A 73 1.80 4.20 -10.47
N GLY A 74 1.23 5.34 -10.07
CA GLY A 74 1.96 6.52 -9.61
C GLY A 74 2.07 7.65 -10.63
N SER A 75 2.48 8.82 -10.15
CA SER A 75 2.69 10.06 -10.91
C SER A 75 3.72 10.94 -10.17
N PRO A 76 4.62 11.67 -10.86
CA PRO A 76 4.79 11.77 -12.32
C PRO A 76 5.57 10.60 -12.93
N ILE A 77 6.27 9.81 -12.12
CA ILE A 77 7.01 8.63 -12.58
C ILE A 77 6.23 7.39 -12.16
N ALA A 78 5.64 6.71 -13.14
CA ALA A 78 4.81 5.52 -12.91
C ALA A 78 5.63 4.23 -12.99
N ILE A 79 5.24 3.23 -12.19
CA ILE A 79 5.87 1.92 -12.15
C ILE A 79 4.85 0.87 -12.66
N PRO A 80 5.26 -0.11 -13.47
CA PRO A 80 4.39 -1.23 -13.85
C PRO A 80 3.81 -1.94 -12.63
N LEU A 81 2.50 -2.17 -12.63
CA LEU A 81 1.75 -2.88 -11.59
C LEU A 81 1.24 -4.20 -12.15
N LEU A 82 1.70 -5.31 -11.57
CA LEU A 82 1.36 -6.67 -12.00
C LEU A 82 0.60 -7.39 -10.89
N VAL A 83 -0.41 -8.18 -11.28
CA VAL A 83 -1.12 -9.06 -10.35
C VAL A 83 -0.40 -10.40 -10.29
N ASP A 84 -0.03 -10.83 -9.08
CA ASP A 84 0.66 -12.09 -8.81
C ASP A 84 -0.01 -12.79 -7.61
N ALA A 85 -0.76 -13.86 -7.90
CA ALA A 85 -1.51 -14.62 -6.89
C ALA A 85 -0.62 -15.52 -6.02
N GLU A 86 0.64 -15.74 -6.41
CA GLU A 86 1.58 -16.60 -5.70
C GLU A 86 2.35 -15.86 -4.60
N LEU A 87 2.23 -14.53 -4.52
CA LEU A 87 2.84 -13.73 -3.46
C LEU A 87 2.32 -14.13 -2.06
N PRO A 88 3.14 -14.04 -1.01
CA PRO A 88 2.68 -14.26 0.36
C PRO A 88 1.49 -13.37 0.74
N LEU A 89 0.58 -13.87 1.57
CA LEU A 89 -0.60 -13.12 2.02
C LEU A 89 -0.26 -11.79 2.71
N LEU A 90 0.88 -11.74 3.42
CA LEU A 90 1.38 -10.55 4.08
C LEU A 90 2.85 -10.34 3.71
N PRO A 91 3.24 -9.17 3.16
CA PRO A 91 2.43 -7.96 3.02
C PRO A 91 1.49 -7.95 1.79
N GLY A 92 1.50 -8.99 0.95
CA GLY A 92 0.66 -9.05 -0.25
C GLY A 92 1.18 -8.25 -1.45
N PHE A 93 2.39 -7.71 -1.37
CA PHE A 93 3.07 -7.03 -2.47
C PHE A 93 4.59 -7.24 -2.43
N GLU A 94 5.26 -7.03 -3.56
CA GLU A 94 6.72 -7.02 -3.71
C GLU A 94 7.16 -5.91 -4.66
N ILE A 95 8.28 -5.23 -4.33
CA ILE A 95 8.94 -4.29 -5.25
C ILE A 95 10.10 -5.01 -5.93
N VAL A 96 9.96 -5.27 -7.23
CA VAL A 96 11.03 -5.84 -8.03
C VAL A 96 11.93 -4.72 -8.51
N ARG A 97 13.24 -4.82 -8.23
CA ARG A 97 14.21 -3.77 -8.53
C ARG A 97 15.16 -4.17 -9.64
N ALA A 98 15.79 -3.17 -10.25
CA ALA A 98 16.91 -3.40 -11.14
C ALA A 98 18.04 -4.11 -10.38
N ARG A 99 18.72 -5.03 -11.08
CA ARG A 99 19.97 -5.59 -10.54
C ARG A 99 20.98 -4.45 -10.44
N PRO A 100 21.80 -4.39 -9.38
CA PRO A 100 22.90 -3.46 -9.34
C PRO A 100 23.75 -3.68 -10.60
N HIS A 101 23.94 -2.62 -11.39
CA HIS A 101 24.89 -2.67 -12.48
C HIS A 101 26.26 -2.92 -11.85
N ALA A 102 26.92 -4.02 -12.21
CA ALA A 102 28.31 -4.20 -11.83
C ALA A 102 29.06 -3.00 -12.43
N ALA A 103 29.56 -2.10 -11.57
CA ALA A 103 30.46 -1.06 -12.05
C ALA A 103 31.58 -1.76 -12.81
N ALA A 104 31.73 -1.44 -14.10
CA ALA A 104 32.89 -1.89 -14.85
C ALA A 104 34.12 -1.43 -14.06
N ALA A 105 34.92 -2.42 -13.63
CA ALA A 105 36.14 -2.21 -12.85
C ALA A 105 37.21 -1.45 -13.66
#